data_AF-A0A1S6HFH6-F1
#
_entry.id   AF-A0A1S6HFH6-F1
#
_cell.length_a   1.000
_cell.length_b   1.000
_cell.length_c   1.000
_cell.angle_alpha   90.00
_cell.angle_beta   90.00
_cell.angle_gamma   90.00
#
_symmetry.space_group_name_H-M   'P 1'
#
loop_
_entity.id
_entity.type
_entity.pdbx_description
1 polymer ?
#
loop_
_entity_poly.entity_id
_entity_poly.type
_entity_poly.pdbx_seq_one_letter_code
_entity_poly.pdbx_strand_id
1 'polypeptide(L)'
;MKVIDLKGNGQVRISAIEMDVPYLGKTITFILPLIGPDYHQNVMDSINNAKLSRPTTAQTLSLVDLALQNPKEVNCREVLTRFKENYLWTSTEGLSFSDGYIAYDNMDGKMPQTSNELVKMLDAKDQRVRLVKPGFKTGYLPMNEFLKHPVLTAHVGEEMIPIVERVAKQLNKNGGYVFAVDKSESDTKKLSAVDSGRYDVRLLLDGVFGDSLRGGYASGVRL
;
A
#
# COMPACT_ATOMS: atom_id res chain seq x y z
N MET A 1 -12.29 -20.90 3.80
CA MET A 1 -13.25 -21.19 4.88
C MET A 1 -12.48 -21.79 6.05
N LYS A 2 -12.38 -21.06 7.17
CA LYS A 2 -11.75 -21.59 8.39
C LYS A 2 -12.83 -22.30 9.20
N VAL A 3 -12.59 -23.56 9.55
CA VAL A 3 -13.47 -24.35 10.41
C VAL A 3 -12.79 -24.47 11.77
N ILE A 4 -13.48 -24.10 12.83
CA ILE A 4 -13.04 -24.28 14.21
C ILE A 4 -13.98 -25.32 14.81
N ASP A 5 -13.44 -26.48 15.14
CA ASP A 5 -14.19 -27.51 15.86
C ASP A 5 -14.35 -27.08 17.33
N LEU A 6 -15.57 -27.16 17.82
CA LEU A 6 -15.94 -26.86 19.20
C LEU A 6 -16.11 -28.17 19.99
N LYS A 7 -16.04 -28.07 21.33
CA LYS A 7 -16.45 -29.17 22.20
C LYS A 7 -17.92 -29.56 21.92
N GLY A 8 -18.21 -30.85 21.93
CA GLY A 8 -19.58 -31.37 21.75
C GLY A 8 -20.04 -31.45 20.29
N ASN A 9 -19.13 -31.70 19.34
CA ASN A 9 -19.41 -31.82 17.90
C ASN A 9 -19.95 -30.54 17.22
N GLY A 10 -19.79 -29.38 17.86
CA GLY A 10 -20.09 -28.09 17.24
C GLY A 10 -19.00 -27.67 16.25
N GLN A 11 -19.34 -26.87 15.25
CA GLN A 11 -18.38 -26.27 14.32
C GLN A 11 -18.70 -24.80 14.12
N VAL A 12 -17.69 -23.93 14.18
CA VAL A 12 -17.78 -22.55 13.69
C VAL A 12 -17.15 -22.50 12.30
N ARG A 13 -17.93 -22.03 11.32
CA ARG A 13 -17.45 -21.81 9.96
C ARG A 13 -17.31 -20.31 9.72
N ILE A 14 -16.09 -19.85 9.53
CA ILE A 14 -15.78 -18.45 9.20
C ILE A 14 -15.49 -18.39 7.70
N SER A 15 -16.45 -17.86 6.94
CA SER A 15 -16.21 -17.36 5.58
C SER A 15 -15.53 -16.01 5.69
N ALA A 16 -14.46 -15.80 4.93
CA ALA A 16 -13.91 -14.47 4.78
C ALA A 16 -14.94 -13.57 4.11
N ILE A 17 -14.92 -12.28 4.43
CA ILE A 17 -15.76 -11.28 3.75
C ILE A 17 -15.03 -10.87 2.49
N GLU A 18 -15.73 -10.86 1.36
CA GLU A 18 -15.21 -10.45 0.06
C GLU A 18 -15.70 -9.03 -0.23
N MET A 19 -14.77 -8.13 -0.53
CA MET A 19 -15.06 -6.74 -0.86
C MET A 19 -14.57 -6.45 -2.27
N ASP A 20 -15.51 -6.29 -3.20
CA ASP A 20 -15.23 -5.96 -4.58
C ASP A 20 -14.96 -4.46 -4.74
N VAL A 21 -13.78 -4.15 -5.24
CA VAL A 21 -13.26 -2.78 -5.36
C VAL A 21 -12.98 -2.48 -6.83
N PRO A 22 -13.55 -1.39 -7.39
CA PRO A 22 -13.18 -0.90 -8.71
C PRO A 22 -11.71 -0.47 -8.76
N TYR A 23 -10.97 -0.95 -9.77
CA TYR A 23 -9.56 -0.66 -9.98
C TYR A 23 -9.22 -0.69 -11.47
N LEU A 24 -8.86 0.45 -12.07
CA LEU A 24 -8.41 0.57 -13.47
C LEU A 24 -9.30 -0.16 -14.50
N GLY A 25 -10.61 0.06 -14.43
CA GLY A 25 -11.57 -0.53 -15.38
C GLY A 25 -11.91 -2.01 -15.13
N LYS A 26 -11.38 -2.60 -14.07
CA LYS A 26 -11.73 -3.96 -13.60
C LYS A 26 -12.17 -3.92 -12.13
N THR A 27 -12.57 -5.09 -11.63
CA THR A 27 -12.87 -5.32 -10.21
C THR A 27 -11.76 -6.18 -9.62
N ILE A 28 -11.28 -5.83 -8.43
CA ILE A 28 -10.41 -6.67 -7.60
C ILE A 28 -11.12 -6.97 -6.29
N THR A 29 -10.88 -8.15 -5.72
CA THR A 29 -11.59 -8.57 -4.51
C THR A 29 -10.65 -8.62 -3.31
N PHE A 30 -10.91 -7.79 -2.30
CA PHE A 30 -10.19 -7.81 -1.02
C PHE A 30 -10.82 -8.83 -0.06
N ILE A 31 -9.98 -9.53 0.70
CA ILE A 31 -10.39 -10.58 1.65
C ILE A 31 -10.25 -10.07 3.08
N LEU A 32 -11.38 -9.85 3.74
CA LEU A 32 -11.48 -9.30 5.08
C LEU A 32 -11.72 -10.39 6.15
N PRO A 33 -11.36 -10.12 7.44
CA PRO A 33 -10.84 -8.85 7.98
C PRO A 33 -9.39 -8.55 7.57
N LEU A 34 -8.96 -7.30 7.77
CA LEU A 34 -7.56 -6.91 7.62
C LEU A 34 -6.66 -7.76 8.56
N ILE A 35 -5.49 -8.16 8.06
CA ILE A 35 -4.45 -8.87 8.80
C ILE A 35 -3.55 -7.82 9.47
N GLY A 36 -3.42 -7.90 10.81
CA GLY A 36 -2.65 -6.96 11.63
C GLY A 36 -3.33 -6.70 12.98
N PRO A 37 -2.80 -5.80 13.82
CA PRO A 37 -1.60 -5.01 13.61
C PRO A 37 -0.34 -5.85 13.78
N ASP A 38 0.60 -5.81 12.84
CA ASP A 38 1.88 -6.53 12.96
C ASP A 38 2.98 -5.88 12.10
N TYR A 39 4.18 -6.46 12.13
CA TYR A 39 5.25 -6.16 11.20
C TYR A 39 4.85 -6.47 9.76
N HIS A 40 5.37 -5.70 8.82
CA HIS A 40 5.10 -5.88 7.39
C HIS A 40 5.31 -7.33 6.93
N GLN A 41 6.47 -7.91 7.26
CA GLN A 41 6.80 -9.29 6.86
C GLN A 41 5.75 -10.29 7.36
N ASN A 42 5.32 -10.20 8.62
CA ASN A 42 4.32 -11.10 9.20
C ASN A 42 2.95 -10.97 8.49
N VAL A 43 2.54 -9.74 8.21
CA VAL A 43 1.29 -9.45 7.49
C VAL A 43 1.36 -10.00 6.06
N MET A 44 2.44 -9.72 5.34
CA MET A 44 2.63 -10.16 3.95
C MET A 44 2.81 -11.67 3.83
N ASP A 45 3.46 -12.32 4.78
CA ASP A 45 3.56 -13.79 4.83
C ASP A 45 2.23 -14.44 5.12
N SER A 46 1.39 -13.83 5.97
CA SER A 46 0.03 -14.31 6.19
C SER A 46 -0.82 -14.24 4.92
N ILE A 47 -0.68 -13.17 4.12
CA ILE A 47 -1.32 -13.03 2.80
C ILE A 47 -0.83 -14.13 1.84
N ASN A 48 0.49 -14.32 1.75
CA ASN A 48 1.09 -15.35 0.91
C ASN A 48 0.62 -16.76 1.30
N ASN A 49 0.59 -17.08 2.60
CA ASN A 49 0.15 -18.38 3.12
C ASN A 49 -1.33 -18.64 2.84
N ALA A 50 -2.15 -17.58 2.76
CA ALA A 50 -3.54 -17.66 2.32
C ALA A 50 -3.67 -17.80 0.78
N LYS A 51 -2.56 -17.85 0.03
CA LYS A 51 -2.51 -17.87 -1.44
C LYS A 51 -3.22 -16.69 -2.09
N LEU A 52 -3.12 -15.52 -1.45
CA LEU A 52 -3.65 -14.26 -1.96
C LEU A 52 -2.50 -13.38 -2.46
N SER A 53 -2.80 -12.42 -3.33
CA SER A 53 -1.83 -11.40 -3.76
C SER A 53 -1.68 -10.30 -2.72
N ARG A 54 -0.46 -9.79 -2.54
CA ARG A 54 -0.20 -8.64 -1.67
C ARG A 54 -0.68 -7.34 -2.34
N PRO A 55 -1.44 -6.48 -1.66
CA PRO A 55 -2.05 -5.30 -2.28
C PRO A 55 -1.01 -4.22 -2.59
N THR A 56 -1.00 -3.70 -3.82
CA THR A 56 -0.14 -2.55 -4.18
C THR A 56 -0.63 -1.26 -3.52
N THR A 57 0.18 -0.20 -3.56
CA THR A 57 -0.25 1.13 -3.06
C THR A 57 -1.51 1.61 -3.79
N ALA A 58 -1.54 1.46 -5.11
CA ALA A 58 -2.69 1.80 -5.94
C ALA A 58 -3.96 1.06 -5.52
N GLN A 59 -3.88 -0.26 -5.34
CA GLN A 59 -5.01 -1.09 -4.93
C GLN A 59 -5.49 -0.73 -3.51
N THR A 60 -4.55 -0.50 -2.60
CA THR A 60 -4.85 -0.10 -1.22
C THR A 60 -5.59 1.24 -1.18
N LEU A 61 -5.18 2.22 -2.00
CA LEU A 61 -5.89 3.50 -2.10
C LEU A 61 -7.27 3.37 -2.75
N SER A 62 -7.47 2.46 -3.70
CA SER A 62 -8.81 2.12 -4.21
C SER A 62 -9.72 1.57 -3.11
N LEU A 63 -9.21 0.69 -2.24
CA LEU A 63 -9.97 0.16 -1.09
C LEU A 63 -10.36 1.31 -0.14
N VAL A 64 -9.42 2.21 0.17
CA VAL A 64 -9.68 3.38 1.01
C VAL A 64 -10.72 4.32 0.37
N ASP A 65 -10.61 4.59 -0.93
CA ASP A 65 -11.58 5.43 -1.66
C ASP A 65 -13.00 4.83 -1.62
N LEU A 66 -13.13 3.52 -1.85
CA LEU A 66 -14.42 2.83 -1.69
C LEU A 66 -14.96 2.96 -0.26
N ALA A 67 -14.10 2.76 0.74
CA ALA A 67 -14.48 2.84 2.14
C ALA A 67 -14.92 4.26 2.53
N LEU A 68 -14.25 5.30 2.02
CA LEU A 68 -14.61 6.71 2.21
C LEU A 68 -15.97 7.05 1.59
N GLN A 69 -16.35 6.39 0.49
CA GLN A 69 -17.67 6.55 -0.13
C GLN A 69 -18.78 5.82 0.64
N ASN A 70 -18.43 4.84 1.48
CA ASN A 70 -19.37 3.97 2.20
C ASN A 70 -19.11 3.94 3.73
N PRO A 71 -18.95 5.09 4.42
CA PRO A 71 -18.43 5.12 5.79
C PRO A 71 -19.36 4.52 6.86
N LYS A 72 -20.61 4.24 6.50
CA LYS A 72 -21.62 3.62 7.39
C LYS A 72 -21.62 2.09 7.30
N GLU A 73 -21.04 1.51 6.25
CA GLU A 73 -20.92 0.06 6.11
C GLU A 73 -19.85 -0.46 7.07
N VAL A 74 -20.12 -1.59 7.74
CA VAL A 74 -19.33 -2.04 8.90
C VAL A 74 -17.88 -2.35 8.53
N ASN A 75 -17.65 -2.97 7.37
CA ASN A 75 -16.32 -3.35 6.91
C ASN A 75 -15.54 -2.16 6.36
N CYS A 76 -16.21 -1.26 5.63
CA CYS A 76 -15.64 0.01 5.17
C CYS A 76 -15.21 0.87 6.37
N ARG A 77 -16.05 0.94 7.40
CA ARG A 77 -15.69 1.64 8.65
C ARG A 77 -14.47 1.04 9.31
N GLU A 78 -14.33 -0.29 9.34
CA GLU A 78 -13.12 -0.94 9.86
C GLU A 78 -11.88 -0.56 9.06
N VAL A 79 -11.93 -0.57 7.73
CA VAL A 79 -10.83 -0.09 6.86
C VAL A 79 -10.45 1.35 7.20
N LEU A 80 -11.44 2.24 7.31
CA LEU A 80 -11.19 3.64 7.67
C LEU A 80 -10.60 3.77 9.07
N THR A 81 -11.11 3.05 10.07
CA THR A 81 -10.54 3.07 11.42
C THR A 81 -9.06 2.69 11.40
N ARG A 82 -8.67 1.63 10.68
CA ARG A 82 -7.25 1.22 10.61
C ARG A 82 -6.39 2.20 9.83
N PHE A 83 -6.91 2.76 8.74
CA PHE A 83 -6.24 3.78 7.95
C PHE A 83 -6.00 5.10 8.73
N LYS A 84 -6.86 5.41 9.71
CA LYS A 84 -6.77 6.61 10.54
C LYS A 84 -5.96 6.46 11.81
N GLU A 85 -6.10 5.32 12.49
CA GLU A 85 -5.45 5.07 13.78
C GLU A 85 -4.05 4.49 13.63
N ASN A 86 -3.76 3.85 12.50
CA ASN A 86 -2.48 3.21 12.18
C ASN A 86 -2.13 3.47 10.72
N TYR A 87 -1.69 2.44 10.00
CA TYR A 87 -1.34 2.52 8.59
C TYR A 87 -1.63 1.19 7.89
N LEU A 88 -1.85 1.27 6.58
CA LEU A 88 -2.09 0.12 5.73
C LEU A 88 -0.82 -0.23 4.96
N TRP A 89 -0.25 -1.40 5.24
CA TRP A 89 0.89 -1.93 4.50
C TRP A 89 0.53 -2.14 3.03
N THR A 90 1.51 -1.86 2.17
CA THR A 90 1.40 -2.03 0.72
C THR A 90 2.55 -2.89 0.21
N SER A 91 2.38 -3.45 -0.98
CA SER A 91 3.41 -4.22 -1.70
C SER A 91 4.15 -3.42 -2.75
N THR A 92 3.86 -2.13 -2.94
CA THR A 92 4.69 -1.27 -3.80
C THR A 92 5.85 -0.73 -2.97
N GLU A 93 6.95 -1.47 -2.98
CA GLU A 93 8.13 -1.22 -2.15
C GLU A 93 9.13 -0.28 -2.84
N GLY A 94 9.93 0.41 -2.03
CA GLY A 94 10.94 1.36 -2.48
C GLY A 94 12.36 0.85 -2.38
N LEU A 95 13.23 1.27 -3.30
CA LEU A 95 14.68 1.13 -3.17
C LEU A 95 15.36 2.43 -3.61
N SER A 96 15.99 3.11 -2.66
CA SER A 96 16.90 4.23 -2.96
C SER A 96 18.29 3.69 -3.24
N PHE A 97 18.99 4.31 -4.19
CA PHE A 97 20.36 3.97 -4.58
C PHE A 97 21.06 5.22 -5.15
N SER A 98 22.30 5.09 -5.65
CA SER A 98 23.12 6.24 -6.05
C SER A 98 22.50 7.09 -7.15
N ASP A 99 21.77 6.43 -8.07
CA ASP A 99 21.24 7.05 -9.28
C ASP A 99 19.74 7.36 -9.19
N GLY A 100 19.14 7.23 -8.00
CA GLY A 100 17.78 7.67 -7.72
C GLY A 100 16.98 6.71 -6.84
N TYR A 101 15.71 6.53 -7.21
CA TYR A 101 14.74 5.74 -6.46
C TYR A 101 13.97 4.81 -7.40
N ILE A 102 13.74 3.57 -6.99
CA ILE A 102 12.93 2.59 -7.71
C ILE A 102 11.69 2.25 -6.88
N ALA A 103 10.51 2.34 -7.48
CA ALA A 103 9.29 1.73 -6.97
C ALA A 103 9.08 0.36 -7.63
N TYR A 104 8.71 -0.64 -6.83
CA TYR A 104 8.50 -2.01 -7.29
C TYR A 104 7.22 -2.63 -6.74
N ASP A 105 6.33 -3.14 -7.60
CA ASP A 105 5.15 -3.91 -7.16
C ASP A 105 5.53 -5.35 -6.76
N ASN A 106 5.86 -5.52 -5.48
CA ASN A 106 6.23 -6.77 -4.83
C ASN A 106 5.02 -7.66 -4.50
N MET A 107 4.10 -7.85 -5.45
CA MET A 107 2.86 -8.61 -5.22
C MET A 107 3.09 -10.08 -4.86
N ASP A 108 4.25 -10.64 -5.26
CA ASP A 108 4.66 -12.04 -5.06
C ASP A 108 5.69 -12.22 -3.93
N GLY A 109 6.17 -11.12 -3.34
CA GLY A 109 7.19 -11.14 -2.29
C GLY A 109 8.62 -11.41 -2.76
N LYS A 110 8.90 -11.30 -4.06
CA LYS A 110 10.19 -11.61 -4.67
C LYS A 110 10.93 -10.39 -5.22
N MET A 111 10.73 -9.21 -4.64
CA MET A 111 11.52 -8.02 -4.99
C MET A 111 13.02 -8.32 -4.87
N PRO A 112 13.81 -8.11 -5.95
CA PRO A 112 15.26 -8.18 -5.89
C PRO A 112 15.84 -7.27 -4.81
N GLN A 113 17.00 -7.65 -4.27
CA GLN A 113 17.62 -6.93 -3.15
C GLN A 113 18.52 -5.78 -3.62
N THR A 114 18.84 -5.73 -4.91
CA THR A 114 19.79 -4.75 -5.46
C THR A 114 19.18 -3.90 -6.57
N SER A 115 19.63 -2.65 -6.66
CA SER A 115 19.30 -1.74 -7.75
C SER A 115 19.71 -2.32 -9.10
N ASN A 116 20.88 -2.96 -9.18
CA ASN A 116 21.37 -3.60 -10.41
C ASN A 116 20.39 -4.65 -10.99
N GLU A 117 19.78 -5.47 -10.15
CA GLU A 117 18.79 -6.46 -10.60
C GLU A 117 17.48 -5.79 -11.03
N LEU A 118 17.03 -4.78 -10.28
CA LEU A 118 15.84 -4.00 -10.62
C LEU A 118 16.01 -3.23 -11.94
N VAL A 119 17.20 -2.63 -12.17
CA VAL A 119 17.52 -1.93 -13.43
C VAL A 119 17.51 -2.89 -14.61
N LYS A 120 18.04 -4.11 -14.48
CA LYS A 120 17.92 -5.13 -15.54
C LYS A 120 16.47 -5.46 -15.87
N MET A 121 15.61 -5.53 -14.86
CA MET A 121 14.18 -5.76 -15.05
C MET A 121 13.49 -4.56 -15.73
N LEU A 122 13.90 -3.33 -15.38
CA LEU A 122 13.44 -2.11 -16.05
C LEU A 122 13.84 -2.10 -17.53
N ASP A 123 15.08 -2.46 -17.86
CA ASP A 123 15.56 -2.56 -19.25
C ASP A 123 14.82 -3.65 -20.04
N ALA A 124 14.42 -4.73 -19.36
CA ALA A 124 13.54 -5.76 -19.90
C ALA A 124 12.06 -5.35 -19.98
N LYS A 125 11.73 -4.09 -19.65
CA LYS A 125 10.38 -3.51 -19.68
C LYS A 125 9.39 -4.17 -18.71
N ASP A 126 9.86 -4.71 -17.59
CA ASP A 126 8.99 -5.20 -16.52
C ASP A 126 8.18 -4.03 -15.92
N GLN A 127 6.86 -4.07 -16.11
CA GLN A 127 5.94 -3.00 -15.71
C GLN A 127 5.83 -2.81 -14.19
N ARG A 128 6.34 -3.78 -13.41
CA ARG A 128 6.40 -3.68 -11.94
C ARG A 128 7.48 -2.72 -11.48
N VAL A 129 8.48 -2.41 -12.30
CA VAL A 129 9.63 -1.57 -11.94
C VAL A 129 9.47 -0.19 -12.53
N ARG A 130 9.51 0.86 -11.69
CA ARG A 130 9.48 2.26 -12.15
C ARG A 130 10.63 3.03 -11.52
N LEU A 131 11.43 3.67 -12.36
CA LEU A 131 12.55 4.51 -11.94
C LEU A 131 12.11 5.97 -11.78
N VAL A 132 12.48 6.56 -10.65
CA VAL A 132 12.35 7.98 -10.35
C VAL A 132 13.74 8.59 -10.34
N LYS A 133 13.92 9.61 -11.20
CA LYS A 133 15.18 10.37 -11.27
C LYS A 133 15.40 11.16 -9.97
N PRO A 134 16.67 11.33 -9.55
CA PRO A 134 16.99 12.07 -8.34
C PRO A 134 16.66 13.56 -8.47
N GLY A 135 16.59 14.25 -7.34
CA GLY A 135 16.26 15.67 -7.23
C GLY A 135 14.80 15.96 -6.88
N PHE A 136 14.03 14.96 -6.43
CA PHE A 136 12.65 15.20 -5.99
C PHE A 136 12.61 15.71 -4.53
N LYS A 137 11.56 16.48 -4.21
CA LYS A 137 11.36 17.00 -2.84
C LYS A 137 10.76 15.92 -1.95
N THR A 138 11.19 15.85 -0.71
CA THR A 138 10.57 14.99 0.31
C THR A 138 9.85 15.86 1.33
N GLY A 139 8.99 15.25 2.14
CA GLY A 139 8.25 15.95 3.17
C GLY A 139 6.86 16.40 2.72
N TYR A 140 6.37 17.47 3.36
CA TYR A 140 5.05 18.01 3.07
C TYR A 140 5.05 18.79 1.77
N LEU A 141 4.04 18.54 0.94
CA LEU A 141 3.86 19.18 -0.35
C LEU A 141 2.43 19.73 -0.46
N PRO A 142 2.25 20.96 -0.96
CA PRO A 142 0.93 21.45 -1.35
C PRO A 142 0.23 20.50 -2.32
N MET A 143 -1.10 20.41 -2.27
CA MET A 143 -1.85 19.39 -3.03
C MET A 143 -1.51 19.33 -4.54
N ASN A 144 -1.34 20.48 -5.18
CA ASN A 144 -0.97 20.58 -6.59
C ASN A 144 0.46 20.07 -6.90
N GLU A 145 1.39 20.18 -5.96
CA GLU A 145 2.74 19.59 -6.05
C GLU A 145 2.71 18.10 -5.69
N PHE A 146 1.98 17.72 -4.64
CA PHE A 146 1.84 16.34 -4.18
C PHE A 146 1.29 15.42 -5.28
N LEU A 147 0.21 15.82 -5.97
CA LEU A 147 -0.41 15.01 -7.03
C LEU A 147 0.44 14.88 -8.30
N LYS A 148 1.49 15.71 -8.44
CA LYS A 148 2.46 15.64 -9.55
C LYS A 148 3.78 15.02 -9.12
N HIS A 149 3.86 14.53 -7.88
CA HIS A 149 5.12 14.05 -7.33
C HIS A 149 5.55 12.76 -8.02
N PRO A 150 6.80 12.65 -8.52
CA PRO A 150 7.22 11.51 -9.34
C PRO A 150 7.20 10.19 -8.56
N VAL A 151 7.49 10.22 -7.25
CA VAL A 151 7.33 9.03 -6.40
C VAL A 151 5.88 8.62 -6.26
N LEU A 152 4.93 9.57 -6.17
CA LEU A 152 3.51 9.23 -6.11
C LEU A 152 3.11 8.50 -7.39
N THR A 153 3.45 9.08 -8.55
CA THR A 153 3.20 8.44 -9.84
C THR A 153 3.86 7.07 -9.95
N ALA A 154 5.10 6.90 -9.48
CA ALA A 154 5.78 5.60 -9.51
C ALA A 154 5.13 4.55 -8.58
N HIS A 155 4.48 4.98 -7.51
CA HIS A 155 3.77 4.09 -6.57
C HIS A 155 2.36 3.71 -7.03
N VAL A 156 1.66 4.61 -7.72
CA VAL A 156 0.24 4.42 -8.02
C VAL A 156 -0.10 4.33 -9.50
N GLY A 157 0.75 4.84 -10.39
CA GLY A 157 0.42 5.06 -11.81
C GLY A 157 -0.33 6.37 -12.05
N GLU A 158 -0.22 6.93 -13.25
CA GLU A 158 -0.88 8.19 -13.62
C GLU A 158 -2.40 8.07 -13.58
N GLU A 159 -2.92 6.91 -13.95
CA GLU A 159 -4.35 6.60 -14.02
C GLU A 159 -5.02 6.62 -12.63
N MET A 160 -4.22 6.46 -11.56
CA MET A 160 -4.70 6.42 -10.19
C MET A 160 -4.64 7.78 -9.49
N ILE A 161 -4.03 8.80 -10.09
CA ILE A 161 -3.96 10.16 -9.51
C ILE A 161 -5.35 10.72 -9.14
N PRO A 162 -6.43 10.55 -9.93
CA PRO A 162 -7.76 11.00 -9.53
C PRO A 162 -8.30 10.31 -8.26
N ILE A 163 -7.94 9.04 -8.02
CA ILE A 163 -8.29 8.32 -6.79
C ILE A 163 -7.49 8.88 -5.61
N VAL A 164 -6.17 9.06 -5.79
CA VAL A 164 -5.30 9.68 -4.78
C VAL A 164 -5.83 11.06 -4.38
N GLU A 165 -6.22 11.89 -5.36
CA GLU A 165 -6.77 13.22 -5.12
C GLU A 165 -8.04 13.18 -4.27
N ARG A 166 -8.97 12.26 -4.58
CA ARG A 166 -10.19 12.10 -3.78
C ARG A 166 -9.87 11.69 -2.35
N VAL A 167 -9.04 10.66 -2.16
CA VAL A 167 -8.62 10.20 -0.84
C VAL A 167 -7.95 11.35 -0.07
N ALA A 168 -6.97 12.01 -0.67
CA ALA A 168 -6.21 13.08 -0.03
C ALA A 168 -7.11 14.27 0.35
N LYS A 169 -8.04 14.70 -0.52
CA LYS A 169 -8.97 15.80 -0.23
C LYS A 169 -9.96 15.49 0.91
N GLN A 170 -10.34 14.23 1.09
CA GLN A 170 -11.20 13.82 2.22
C GLN A 170 -10.47 13.90 3.57
N LEU A 171 -9.14 13.82 3.56
CA LEU A 171 -8.30 13.94 4.75
C LEU A 171 -7.89 15.39 4.97
N ASN A 172 -7.15 15.95 4.01
CA ASN A 172 -6.67 17.31 4.03
C ASN A 172 -6.61 17.92 2.63
N LYS A 173 -7.37 18.99 2.44
CA LYS A 173 -7.40 19.77 1.19
C LYS A 173 -6.09 20.50 0.87
N ASN A 174 -5.19 20.68 1.83
CA ASN A 174 -4.00 21.51 1.69
C ASN A 174 -2.78 20.78 1.10
N GLY A 175 -2.68 19.45 1.27
CA GLY A 175 -1.50 18.72 0.79
C GLY A 175 -1.34 17.30 1.33
N GLY A 176 -0.23 16.69 0.92
CA GLY A 176 0.20 15.34 1.31
C GLY A 176 1.66 15.33 1.77
N TYR A 177 2.17 14.16 2.16
CA TYR A 177 3.55 14.01 2.58
C TYR A 177 4.19 12.79 1.91
N VAL A 178 5.40 12.96 1.40
CA VAL A 178 6.19 11.89 0.79
C VAL A 178 7.41 11.61 1.66
N PHE A 179 7.53 10.36 2.11
CA PHE A 179 8.61 9.91 2.99
C PHE A 179 9.82 9.33 2.26
N ALA A 180 9.69 9.03 0.96
CA ALA A 180 10.74 8.44 0.13
C ALA A 180 12.11 9.14 0.29
N VAL A 181 13.17 8.38 0.09
CA VAL A 181 14.54 8.89 0.11
C VAL A 181 14.99 9.12 -1.33
N ASP A 182 15.35 10.37 -1.67
CA ASP A 182 15.74 10.80 -3.03
C ASP A 182 16.78 9.89 -3.68
N LYS A 183 17.87 9.65 -2.93
CA LYS A 183 18.96 8.74 -3.28
C LYS A 183 19.72 8.33 -2.03
N SER A 184 20.49 7.26 -2.12
CA SER A 184 21.36 6.80 -1.04
C SER A 184 22.69 6.31 -1.60
N GLU A 185 23.77 6.42 -0.81
CA GLU A 185 25.11 5.96 -1.23
C GLU A 185 25.16 4.44 -1.48
N SER A 186 24.31 3.69 -0.78
CA SER A 186 24.12 2.25 -0.97
C SER A 186 22.64 1.94 -1.23
N ASP A 187 22.39 0.79 -1.86
CA ASP A 187 21.04 0.25 -2.02
C ASP A 187 20.34 0.18 -0.65
N THR A 188 19.25 0.93 -0.52
CA THR A 188 18.47 1.04 0.71
C THR A 188 17.01 0.74 0.40
N LYS A 189 16.61 -0.50 0.68
CA LYS A 189 15.22 -0.93 0.56
C LYS A 189 14.35 -0.30 1.66
N LYS A 190 13.13 0.07 1.30
CA LYS A 190 12.10 0.62 2.18
C LYS A 190 10.78 -0.11 1.94
N LEU A 191 10.12 -0.44 3.05
CA LEU A 191 8.77 -0.96 3.04
C LEU A 191 7.79 0.21 3.05
N SER A 192 6.67 0.04 2.37
CA SER A 192 5.76 1.15 2.10
C SER A 192 4.39 0.90 2.72
N ALA A 193 3.82 1.97 3.27
CA ALA A 193 2.46 1.99 3.78
C ALA A 193 1.78 3.31 3.42
N VAL A 194 0.45 3.34 3.56
CA VAL A 194 -0.36 4.56 3.46
C VAL A 194 -1.18 4.75 4.73
N ASP A 195 -1.30 6.00 5.16
CA ASP A 195 -2.15 6.40 6.28
C ASP A 195 -2.65 7.85 6.14
N SER A 196 -3.57 8.26 7.01
CA SER A 196 -4.07 9.64 7.06
C SER A 196 -3.29 10.58 8.00
N GLY A 197 -2.20 10.08 8.57
CA GLY A 197 -1.44 10.72 9.63
C GLY A 197 -2.23 10.84 10.93
N ARG A 198 -1.55 11.26 11.99
CA ARG A 198 -2.21 11.53 13.27
C ARG A 198 -3.29 12.61 13.08
N TYR A 199 -4.54 12.30 13.43
CA TYR A 199 -5.71 13.18 13.31
C TYR A 199 -6.14 13.54 11.88
N ASP A 200 -5.98 12.64 10.90
CA ASP A 200 -6.44 12.84 9.52
C ASP A 200 -5.79 14.05 8.81
N VAL A 201 -4.59 14.44 9.26
CA VAL A 201 -3.99 15.71 8.83
C VAL A 201 -3.45 15.64 7.41
N ARG A 202 -3.21 14.47 6.80
CA ARG A 202 -2.65 14.37 5.43
C ARG A 202 -2.51 12.92 4.98
N LEU A 203 -2.59 12.67 3.67
CA LEU A 203 -2.16 11.38 3.12
C LEU A 203 -0.64 11.25 3.24
N LEU A 204 -0.18 10.22 3.95
CA LEU A 204 1.22 9.83 4.02
C LEU A 204 1.49 8.74 2.97
N LEU A 205 2.50 8.97 2.12
CA LEU A 205 2.93 8.02 1.09
C LEU A 205 4.35 7.53 1.38
N ASP A 206 4.56 6.23 1.17
CA ASP A 206 5.87 5.58 1.20
C ASP A 206 6.59 5.81 2.52
N GLY A 207 5.85 5.71 3.63
CA GLY A 207 6.41 5.90 4.96
C GLY A 207 7.71 5.12 5.11
N VAL A 208 8.77 5.76 5.63
CA VAL A 208 10.07 5.10 5.80
C VAL A 208 9.91 4.07 6.91
N PHE A 209 9.38 2.89 6.58
CA PHE A 209 9.20 1.84 7.54
C PHE A 209 10.38 0.87 7.47
N GLY A 210 11.07 0.73 8.60
CA GLY A 210 11.99 -0.39 8.82
C GLY A 210 11.23 -1.61 9.32
N ASP A 211 11.84 -2.79 9.18
CA ASP A 211 11.28 -4.07 9.63
C ASP A 211 10.93 -4.12 11.12
N SER A 212 11.40 -3.15 11.92
CA SER A 212 11.16 -3.03 13.35
C SER A 212 9.86 -2.30 13.73
N LEU A 213 9.09 -1.78 12.77
CA LEU A 213 7.86 -1.05 13.05
C LEU A 213 6.63 -1.98 13.04
N ARG A 214 6.02 -2.15 14.22
CA ARG A 214 4.72 -2.82 14.38
C ARG A 214 3.59 -1.80 14.26
N GLY A 215 2.44 -2.25 13.77
CA GLY A 215 1.20 -1.46 13.81
C GLY A 215 0.40 -1.49 12.51
N GLY A 216 1.00 -1.96 11.42
CA GLY A 216 0.36 -1.93 10.12
C GLY A 216 -0.60 -3.08 9.88
N TYR A 217 -1.56 -2.84 8.99
CA TYR A 217 -2.56 -3.81 8.56
C TYR A 217 -2.53 -3.97 7.04
N ALA A 218 -2.94 -5.11 6.50
CA ALA A 218 -3.27 -5.22 5.08
C ALA A 218 -4.32 -6.30 4.85
N SER A 219 -4.99 -6.26 3.70
CA SER A 219 -5.83 -7.36 3.22
C SER A 219 -5.19 -8.00 2.00
N GLY A 220 -5.26 -9.31 1.91
CA GLY A 220 -4.93 -10.01 0.67
C GLY A 220 -5.96 -9.70 -0.43
N VAL A 221 -5.52 -9.81 -1.68
CA VAL A 221 -6.32 -9.52 -2.88
C VAL A 221 -6.45 -10.77 -3.74
N ARG A 222 -7.63 -10.98 -4.34
CA ARG A 222 -7.81 -11.85 -5.51
C ARG A 222 -7.93 -10.97 -6.76
N LEU A 223 -7.10 -11.27 -7.75
CA LEU A 223 -6.99 -10.55 -9.02
C LEU A 223 -7.80 -11.21 -10.13
#